data_AF-A0A938LTS9-F1
#
_entry.id   AF-A0A938LTS9-F1
#
_cell.length_a   1.000
_cell.length_b   1.000
_cell.length_c   1.000
_cell.angle_alpha   90.00
_cell.angle_beta   90.00
_cell.angle_gamma   90.00
#
_symmetry.space_group_name_H-M   'P 1'
#
loop_
_entity.id
_entity.type
_entity.pdbx_description
1 polymer ?
#
loop_
_entity_poly.entity_id
_entity_poly.type
_entity_poly.pdbx_seq_one_letter_code
_entity_poly.pdbx_strand_id
1 'polypeptide(L)' 'VYQLKRGTYPGGYGDVTFEALDTTSPYVRTLNLLADFAFYSGVGTKTTMGMGQARRV' A
#
# COMPACT_ATOMS: atom_id res chain seq x y z
N VAL A 1 9.67 19.23 0.26
CA VAL A 1 8.27 19.05 0.70
C VAL A 1 7.40 18.88 -0.55
N TYR A 2 6.73 17.75 -0.73
CA TYR A 2 5.82 17.55 -1.86
C TYR A 2 4.56 18.41 -1.66
N GLN A 3 4.30 19.34 -2.59
CA GLN A 3 3.04 20.11 -2.59
C GLN A 3 1.95 19.33 -3.33
N LEU A 4 0.94 18.87 -2.59
CA LEU A 4 -0.25 18.25 -3.17
C LEU A 4 -1.15 19.34 -3.74
N LYS A 5 -1.20 19.46 -5.07
CA LYS A 5 -2.17 20.34 -5.75
C LYS A 5 -3.59 19.76 -5.63
N ARG A 6 -4.57 20.66 -5.64
CA ARG A 6 -6.00 20.30 -5.69
C ARG A 6 -6.35 19.98 -7.14
N GLY A 7 -7.01 18.85 -7.38
CA GLY A 7 -7.35 18.37 -8.72
C GLY A 7 -7.83 16.92 -8.71
N THR A 8 -8.24 16.43 -9.88
CA THR A 8 -8.59 15.03 -10.09
C THR A 8 -7.33 14.19 -10.32
N TYR A 9 -7.25 13.03 -9.68
CA TYR A 9 -6.12 12.11 -9.81
C TYR A 9 -6.64 10.73 -10.17
N PRO A 10 -6.05 10.04 -11.17
CA PRO A 10 -6.37 8.64 -11.43
C PRO A 10 -5.92 7.78 -10.24
N GLY A 11 -6.68 6.73 -9.96
CA GLY A 11 -6.39 5.74 -8.93
C GLY A 11 -6.95 4.38 -9.32
N GLY A 12 -6.45 3.31 -8.70
CA GLY A 12 -6.92 1.94 -8.88
C GLY A 12 -7.62 1.40 -7.63
N TYR A 13 -8.62 0.55 -7.83
CA TYR A 13 -9.31 -0.21 -6.80
C TYR A 13 -9.42 -1.67 -7.25
N GLY A 14 -9.23 -2.60 -6.32
CA GLY A 14 -9.33 -4.04 -6.54
C GLY A 14 -8.39 -4.82 -5.64
N ASP A 15 -8.41 -6.13 -5.80
CA ASP A 15 -7.55 -7.04 -5.06
C ASP A 15 -6.28 -7.35 -5.86
N VAL A 16 -5.13 -7.36 -5.17
CA VAL A 16 -3.82 -7.67 -5.75
C VAL A 16 -3.10 -8.64 -4.84
N THR A 17 -2.62 -9.74 -5.41
CA THR A 17 -1.85 -10.76 -4.70
C THR A 17 -0.37 -10.62 -5.04
N PHE A 18 0.47 -10.52 -4.02
CA PHE A 18 1.93 -10.56 -4.15
C PHE A 18 2.44 -11.92 -3.70
N GLU A 19 3.29 -12.54 -4.52
CA GLU A 19 3.88 -13.84 -4.24
C GLU A 19 5.39 -13.70 -4.01
N ALA A 20 5.89 -14.31 -2.94
CA ALA A 20 7.32 -14.40 -2.68
C ALA A 20 7.91 -15.58 -3.46
N LEU A 21 8.72 -15.29 -4.49
CA LEU A 21 9.36 -16.32 -5.30
C LEU A 21 10.38 -17.15 -4.50
N ASP A 22 11.01 -16.54 -3.50
CA ASP A 22 11.85 -17.20 -2.50
C ASP A 22 11.22 -17.06 -1.12
N THR A 23 10.63 -18.15 -0.63
CA THR A 23 9.96 -18.20 0.67
C THR A 23 10.93 -18.24 1.85
N THR A 24 12.21 -18.55 1.61
CA THR A 24 13.25 -18.55 2.64
C THR A 24 13.84 -17.16 2.87
N SER A 25 13.52 -16.21 2.00
CA SER A 25 14.01 -14.86 2.07
C SER A 25 13.62 -14.19 3.39
N PRO A 26 14.55 -13.51 4.10
CA PRO A 26 14.22 -12.76 5.31
C PRO A 26 13.20 -11.64 5.04
N TYR A 27 13.05 -11.21 3.78
CA TYR A 27 12.10 -10.18 3.38
C TYR A 27 10.64 -10.65 3.39
N VAL A 28 10.36 -11.95 3.43
CA VAL A 28 8.97 -12.45 3.54
C VAL A 28 8.33 -11.94 4.82
N ARG A 29 9.08 -11.90 5.93
CA ARG A 29 8.59 -11.34 7.20
C ARG A 29 8.29 -9.85 7.07
N THR A 30 9.18 -9.10 6.41
CA THR A 30 8.98 -7.67 6.16
C THR A 30 7.77 -7.43 5.26
N LEU A 31 7.56 -8.24 4.24
CA LEU A 31 6.40 -8.14 3.34
C LEU A 31 5.09 -8.34 4.10
N ASN A 32 5.02 -9.33 4.98
CA ASN A 32 3.86 -9.53 5.87
C ASN A 32 3.65 -8.34 6.80
N LEU A 33 4.72 -7.83 7.43
CA LEU A 33 4.65 -6.67 8.31
C LEU A 33 4.12 -5.42 7.57
N LEU A 34 4.60 -5.18 6.35
CA LEU A 34 4.12 -4.06 5.52
C LEU A 34 2.65 -4.24 5.13
N ALA A 35 2.21 -5.47 4.83
CA ALA A 35 0.81 -5.75 4.52
C ALA A 35 -0.12 -5.45 5.71
N ASP A 36 0.31 -5.78 6.92
CA ASP A 36 -0.45 -5.48 8.13
C ASP A 36 -0.41 -3.98 8.46
N PHE A 37 0.74 -3.32 8.26
CA PHE A 37 0.89 -1.87 8.47
C PHE A 37 0.04 -1.05 7.49
N ALA A 38 -0.17 -1.53 6.26
CA ALA A 38 -0.96 -0.84 5.23
C ALA A 38 -2.39 -0.51 5.69
N PHE A 39 -2.98 -1.30 6.60
CA PHE A 39 -4.28 -1.02 7.21
C PHE A 39 -4.31 0.35 7.92
N TYR A 40 -3.20 0.73 8.54
CA TYR A 40 -3.08 1.98 9.30
C TYR A 40 -2.51 3.11 8.46
N SER A 41 -1.48 2.84 7.66
CA SER A 41 -0.79 3.88 6.91
C SER A 41 -1.47 4.27 5.60
N GLY A 42 -2.26 3.36 5.03
CA GLY A 42 -2.57 3.37 3.60
C GLY A 42 -1.32 3.12 2.75
N VAL A 43 -1.48 3.17 1.43
CA VAL A 43 -0.43 2.90 0.43
C VAL A 43 -0.34 4.06 -0.56
N GLY A 44 0.88 4.54 -0.81
CA GLY A 44 1.15 5.55 -1.84
C GLY A 44 0.97 6.99 -1.37
N THR A 45 0.25 7.81 -2.14
CA THR A 45 0.13 9.26 -1.91
C THR A 45 -1.31 9.65 -1.57
N LYS A 46 -1.49 10.84 -0.98
CA LYS A 46 -2.82 11.41 -0.66
C LYS A 46 -3.66 10.53 0.30
N THR A 47 -3.00 9.77 1.17
CA THR A 47 -3.66 8.95 2.21
C THR A 47 -4.46 9.79 3.20
N THR A 48 -3.99 11.00 3.52
CA THR A 48 -4.73 11.99 4.31
C THR A 48 -5.99 12.52 3.62
N MET A 49 -6.16 12.26 2.32
CA MET A 49 -7.30 12.67 1.50
C MET A 49 -8.16 11.48 1.07
N GLY A 50 -7.97 10.29 1.66
CA GLY A 50 -8.77 9.09 1.41
C GLY A 50 -8.28 8.20 0.26
N MET A 51 -7.20 8.54 -0.46
CA MET A 51 -6.61 7.65 -1.47
C MET A 51 -5.74 6.57 -0.83
N GLY A 52 -5.56 5.43 -1.50
CA GLY A 52 -4.62 4.42 -1.04
C GLY A 52 -5.04 3.65 0.20
N GLN A 53 -6.33 3.64 0.54
CA GLN A 53 -6.86 2.77 1.58
C GLN A 53 -6.70 1.31 1.14
N ALA A 54 -5.90 0.56 1.89
CA ALA A 54 -5.60 -0.83 1.58
C ALA A 54 -5.54 -1.63 2.88
N ARG A 55 -5.87 -2.91 2.79
CA ARG A 55 -5.71 -3.87 3.89
C ARG A 55 -5.39 -5.23 3.30
N ARG A 56 -4.73 -6.06 4.09
CA ARG A 56 -4.66 -7.50 3.80
C ARG A 56 -6.07 -8.10 3.85
N VAL A 57 -6.38 -8.97 2.89
CA VAL A 57 -7.66 -9.70 2.78
C VAL A 57 -7.49 -11.13 3.24
#